data_AF-A0A179UFZ7-F1
#
_entry.id   AF-A0A179UFZ7-F1
#
_cell.length_a   1.000
_cell.length_b   1.000
_cell.length_c   1.000
_cell.angle_alpha   90.00
_cell.angle_beta   90.00
_cell.angle_gamma   90.00
#
_symmetry.space_group_name_H-M   'P 1'
#
loop_
_entity.id
_entity.type
_entity.pdbx_description
1 polymer ?
#
loop_
_entity_poly.entity_id
_entity_poly.type
_entity_poly.pdbx_seq_one_letter_code
_entity_poly.pdbx_strand_id
1 'polypeptide(L)'
;MAESIHRLATSWLIFLLGTVFFAIPVQSYATLSDGTLKSIPRPNNDFDIHNGALLAPILKPRVPGTPGSLEVLQHFVDFFRNTLPEWTIEFQNSTSKTPVTGNKDIPFVNLIAYRDPPWSNIGETSRLTLAAHYDSKLEPAGFIGATDSAAPCAIIMHSVRSIDAALTKKWDAMKGNPSHESLLDHRGIQVLLLDGEEAFASWTDTDSLYGSRSLAEAMEETFYPATSTYKSPLSAISLFVLLDLLGEKDPRMPSYFKTTHWAYKNMASLETRLRQLGQFKSAPSWKNGDQLWFVDSEKETFFPSGIGDDHIPFMKRGVEILHLITSPFPKVWHKITDDAKHLDLETVEDWSTLLTAFVAEWLELEDMLPKHEGSVPENESRKTEL
;
A
#
# COMPACT_ATOMS: atom_id res chain seq x y z
N MET A 1 -22.78 -56.83 9.04
CA MET A 1 -21.36 -56.43 9.15
C MET A 1 -20.90 -55.66 7.91
N ALA A 2 -21.17 -56.16 6.69
CA ALA A 2 -20.81 -55.48 5.43
C ALA A 2 -21.43 -54.08 5.24
N GLU A 3 -22.72 -53.89 5.55
CA GLU A 3 -23.37 -52.57 5.42
C GLU A 3 -22.81 -51.50 6.36
N SER A 4 -22.39 -51.91 7.57
CA SER A 4 -21.79 -51.00 8.56
C SER A 4 -20.42 -50.50 8.09
N ILE A 5 -19.63 -51.38 7.43
CA ILE A 5 -18.33 -51.03 6.87
C ILE A 5 -18.51 -50.07 5.69
N HIS A 6 -19.55 -50.27 4.88
CA HIS A 6 -19.82 -49.41 3.73
C HIS A 6 -20.27 -47.99 4.11
N ARG A 7 -21.09 -47.86 5.18
CA ARG A 7 -21.48 -46.56 5.74
C ARG A 7 -20.34 -45.81 6.42
N LEU A 8 -19.42 -46.52 7.08
CA LEU A 8 -18.19 -45.92 7.60
C LEU A 8 -17.30 -45.44 6.45
N ALA A 9 -17.07 -46.28 5.43
CA ALA A 9 -16.20 -45.91 4.30
C ALA A 9 -16.73 -44.68 3.54
N THR A 10 -18.05 -44.58 3.33
CA THR A 10 -18.68 -43.40 2.71
C THR A 10 -18.60 -42.15 3.59
N SER A 11 -18.79 -42.27 4.90
CA SER A 11 -18.62 -41.12 5.82
C SER A 11 -17.17 -40.63 5.87
N TRP A 12 -16.20 -41.54 5.86
CA TRP A 12 -14.78 -41.20 5.78
C TRP A 12 -14.41 -40.55 4.44
N LEU A 13 -14.99 -41.01 3.33
CA LEU A 13 -14.77 -40.40 2.02
C LEU A 13 -15.35 -38.98 1.95
N ILE A 14 -16.55 -38.76 2.50
CA ILE A 14 -17.17 -37.43 2.58
C ILE A 14 -16.37 -36.51 3.51
N PHE A 15 -15.86 -37.03 4.63
CA PHE A 15 -15.00 -36.25 5.53
C PHE A 15 -13.66 -35.91 4.87
N LEU A 16 -13.04 -36.85 4.16
CA LEU A 16 -11.82 -36.61 3.38
C LEU A 16 -12.04 -35.60 2.26
N LEU A 17 -13.10 -35.73 1.47
CA LEU A 17 -13.48 -34.75 0.45
C LEU A 17 -13.76 -33.38 1.08
N GLY A 18 -14.48 -33.33 2.21
CA GLY A 18 -14.71 -32.11 2.97
C GLY A 18 -13.40 -31.46 3.41
N THR A 19 -12.48 -32.22 4.00
CA THR A 19 -11.17 -31.69 4.41
C THR A 19 -10.31 -31.26 3.24
N VAL A 20 -10.38 -31.93 2.07
CA VAL A 20 -9.64 -31.52 0.86
C VAL A 20 -10.21 -30.22 0.28
N PHE A 21 -11.53 -30.01 0.32
CA PHE A 21 -12.15 -28.76 -0.11
C PHE A 21 -11.94 -27.61 0.89
N PHE A 22 -11.85 -27.89 2.20
CA PHE A 22 -11.56 -26.88 3.23
C PHE A 22 -10.06 -26.62 3.46
N ALA A 23 -9.16 -27.48 2.94
CA ALA A 23 -7.72 -27.35 3.06
C ALA A 23 -7.03 -26.76 1.81
N ILE A 24 -7.80 -26.30 0.82
CA ILE A 24 -7.25 -25.36 -0.16
C ILE A 24 -7.25 -24.00 0.56
N PRO A 25 -6.09 -23.46 0.98
CA PRO A 25 -6.04 -22.05 1.28
C PRO A 25 -6.45 -21.34 -0.01
N VAL A 26 -7.66 -20.80 -0.05
CA VAL A 26 -8.06 -19.86 -1.09
C VAL A 26 -7.25 -18.62 -0.80
N GLN A 27 -6.01 -18.61 -1.26
CA GLN A 27 -5.20 -17.40 -1.28
C GLN A 27 -5.90 -16.48 -2.29
N SER A 28 -6.66 -15.50 -1.80
CA SER A 28 -7.38 -14.50 -2.62
C SER A 28 -6.43 -13.50 -3.29
N TYR A 29 -5.24 -13.96 -3.70
CA TYR A 29 -4.21 -13.17 -4.33
C TYR A 29 -3.97 -13.77 -5.71
N ALA A 30 -4.53 -13.13 -6.75
CA ALA A 30 -4.37 -13.57 -8.12
C ALA A 30 -3.15 -12.86 -8.73
N THR A 31 -2.21 -13.64 -9.24
CA THR A 31 -1.02 -13.08 -9.86
C THR A 31 -1.34 -12.49 -11.23
N LEU A 32 -0.76 -11.34 -11.56
CA LEU A 32 -0.85 -10.75 -12.89
C LEU A 32 -0.06 -11.60 -13.90
N SER A 33 -0.48 -11.62 -15.16
CA SER A 33 0.31 -12.22 -16.24
C SER A 33 1.52 -11.35 -16.60
N ASP A 34 2.54 -11.95 -17.22
CA ASP A 34 3.71 -11.20 -17.71
C ASP A 34 3.34 -10.14 -18.75
N GLY A 35 2.28 -10.37 -19.54
CA GLY A 35 1.76 -9.40 -20.50
C GLY A 35 1.18 -8.17 -19.83
N THR A 36 0.45 -8.36 -18.73
CA THR A 36 -0.10 -7.28 -17.92
C THR A 36 1.01 -6.55 -17.16
N LEU A 37 1.99 -7.27 -16.59
CA LEU A 37 3.15 -6.66 -15.92
C LEU A 37 3.95 -5.73 -16.84
N LYS A 38 4.14 -6.10 -18.12
CA LYS A 38 4.78 -5.25 -19.15
C LYS A 38 3.98 -4.00 -19.51
N SER A 39 2.72 -3.94 -19.11
CA SER A 39 1.77 -2.88 -19.49
C SER A 39 1.38 -1.99 -18.31
N ILE A 40 2.01 -2.20 -17.14
CA ILE A 40 1.76 -1.37 -15.97
C ILE A 40 2.08 0.10 -16.30
N PRO A 41 1.15 1.04 -16.02
CA PRO A 41 1.40 2.45 -16.29
C PRO A 41 2.64 2.96 -15.56
N ARG A 42 3.51 3.65 -16.30
CA ARG A 42 4.73 4.28 -15.77
C ARG A 42 4.46 5.74 -15.40
N PRO A 43 5.17 6.28 -14.39
CA PRO A 43 4.99 7.68 -13.95
C PRO A 43 5.47 8.70 -14.99
N ASN A 44 6.27 8.30 -15.98
CA ASN A 44 6.84 9.21 -16.99
C ASN A 44 7.53 10.41 -16.32
N ASN A 45 7.11 11.64 -16.64
CA ASN A 45 7.70 12.87 -16.09
C ASN A 45 7.16 13.25 -14.70
N ASP A 46 6.24 12.48 -14.12
CA ASP A 46 5.56 12.89 -12.88
C ASP A 46 6.46 12.93 -11.63
N PHE A 47 7.60 12.23 -11.70
CA PHE A 47 8.64 12.23 -10.66
C PHE A 47 9.82 13.14 -10.98
N ASP A 48 9.76 13.96 -12.05
CA ASP A 48 10.76 14.99 -12.26
C ASP A 48 10.83 15.94 -11.05
N ILE A 49 12.04 16.21 -10.56
CA ILE A 49 12.27 16.94 -9.31
C ILE A 49 11.99 18.44 -9.41
N HIS A 50 11.80 18.97 -10.61
CA HIS A 50 11.60 20.39 -10.88
C HIS A 50 10.16 20.70 -11.30
N ASN A 51 9.56 19.84 -12.12
CA ASN A 51 8.25 20.07 -12.71
C ASN A 51 7.33 18.83 -12.74
N GLY A 52 7.75 17.73 -12.12
CA GLY A 52 6.95 16.52 -12.06
C GLY A 52 5.66 16.74 -11.29
N ALA A 53 4.53 16.35 -11.88
CA ALA A 53 3.21 16.68 -11.36
C ALA A 53 2.90 16.00 -10.02
N LEU A 54 3.57 14.90 -9.67
CA LEU A 54 3.33 14.19 -8.41
C LEU A 54 4.37 14.53 -7.35
N LEU A 55 5.66 14.52 -7.69
CA LEU A 55 6.74 14.64 -6.72
C LEU A 55 7.15 16.10 -6.42
N ALA A 56 7.35 16.92 -7.45
CA ALA A 56 7.91 18.27 -7.28
C ALA A 56 7.13 19.16 -6.29
N PRO A 57 5.78 19.15 -6.25
CA PRO A 57 5.02 19.94 -5.28
C PRO A 57 5.26 19.56 -3.82
N ILE A 58 5.71 18.33 -3.55
CA ILE A 58 5.96 17.79 -2.20
C ILE A 58 7.37 18.15 -1.72
N LEU A 59 8.32 18.37 -2.63
CA LEU A 59 9.75 18.63 -2.37
C LEU A 59 10.02 20.03 -1.79
N LYS A 60 9.45 20.30 -0.63
CA LYS A 60 9.59 21.54 0.15
C LYS A 60 9.49 21.25 1.65
N PRO A 61 9.98 22.16 2.53
CA PRO A 61 9.75 22.04 3.95
C PRO A 61 8.25 22.09 4.25
N ARG A 62 7.77 21.12 5.01
CA ARG A 62 6.35 20.84 5.24
C ARG A 62 6.10 20.37 6.67
N VAL A 63 6.77 21.01 7.63
CA VAL A 63 6.59 20.81 9.08
C VAL A 63 5.12 21.07 9.47
N PRO A 64 4.52 20.29 10.38
CA PRO A 64 3.10 20.46 10.73
C PRO A 64 2.78 21.87 11.21
N GLY A 65 1.62 22.40 10.76
CA GLY A 65 1.17 23.75 11.08
C GLY A 65 1.88 24.90 10.35
N THR A 66 2.75 24.61 9.36
CA THR A 66 3.39 25.63 8.50
C THR A 66 2.65 25.81 7.17
N PRO A 67 2.86 26.94 6.45
CA PRO A 67 2.31 27.12 5.10
C PRO A 67 2.73 26.02 4.11
N GLY A 68 3.95 25.51 4.22
CA GLY A 68 4.44 24.43 3.35
C GLY A 68 3.69 23.12 3.54
N SER A 69 3.35 22.76 4.78
CA SER A 69 2.48 21.60 5.08
C SER A 69 1.10 21.77 4.44
N LEU A 70 0.49 22.95 4.57
CA LEU A 70 -0.82 23.23 3.95
C LEU A 70 -0.78 23.17 2.41
N GLU A 71 0.28 23.71 1.79
CA GLU A 71 0.46 23.65 0.34
C GLU A 71 0.59 22.20 -0.17
N VAL A 72 1.32 21.35 0.55
CA VAL A 72 1.45 19.92 0.20
C VAL A 72 0.15 19.17 0.42
N LEU A 73 -0.56 19.43 1.52
CA LEU A 73 -1.89 18.86 1.75
C LEU A 73 -2.86 19.26 0.62
N GLN A 74 -2.86 20.53 0.21
CA GLN A 74 -3.69 21.03 -0.88
C GLN A 74 -3.34 20.34 -2.21
N HIS A 75 -2.06 20.10 -2.48
CA HIS A 75 -1.61 19.34 -3.65
C HIS A 75 -2.24 17.94 -3.70
N PHE A 76 -2.28 17.21 -2.58
CA PHE A 76 -2.95 15.91 -2.53
C PHE A 76 -4.46 16.01 -2.77
N VAL A 77 -5.11 17.00 -2.16
CA VAL A 77 -6.54 17.25 -2.36
C VAL A 77 -6.86 17.52 -3.83
N ASP A 78 -6.06 18.36 -4.48
CA ASP A 78 -6.22 18.70 -5.89
C ASP A 78 -5.96 17.49 -6.78
N PHE A 79 -4.95 16.68 -6.46
CA PHE A 79 -4.68 15.43 -7.16
C PHE A 79 -5.89 14.50 -7.15
N PHE A 80 -6.45 14.18 -5.98
CA PHE A 80 -7.60 13.28 -5.89
C PHE A 80 -8.84 13.88 -6.56
N ARG A 81 -9.17 15.16 -6.31
CA ARG A 81 -10.36 15.79 -6.90
C ARG A 81 -10.30 15.91 -8.42
N ASN A 82 -9.14 16.25 -8.97
CA ASN A 82 -9.00 16.51 -10.40
C ASN A 82 -8.69 15.25 -11.21
N THR A 83 -8.01 14.28 -10.61
CA THR A 83 -7.51 13.08 -11.32
C THR A 83 -8.31 11.83 -10.99
N LEU A 84 -8.90 11.76 -9.80
CA LEU A 84 -9.56 10.58 -9.25
C LEU A 84 -10.94 10.93 -8.65
N PRO A 85 -11.87 11.51 -9.43
CA PRO A 85 -13.10 12.11 -8.93
C PRO A 85 -14.06 11.11 -8.26
N GLU A 86 -13.89 9.82 -8.51
CA GLU A 86 -14.67 8.73 -7.90
C GLU A 86 -14.13 8.30 -6.53
N TRP A 87 -13.04 8.89 -6.05
CA TRP A 87 -12.50 8.66 -4.71
C TRP A 87 -13.14 9.61 -3.70
N THR A 88 -13.46 9.09 -2.52
CA THR A 88 -13.88 9.90 -1.39
C THR A 88 -12.66 10.43 -0.66
N ILE A 89 -12.68 11.71 -0.27
CA ILE A 89 -11.65 12.35 0.56
C ILE A 89 -12.28 12.77 1.89
N GLU A 90 -11.62 12.39 2.98
CA GLU A 90 -11.92 12.78 4.34
C GLU A 90 -10.66 13.33 5.03
N PHE A 91 -10.86 14.13 6.06
CA PHE A 91 -9.77 14.67 6.88
C PHE A 91 -10.01 14.29 8.33
N GLN A 92 -8.97 13.81 8.99
CA GLN A 92 -8.96 13.68 10.44
C GLN A 92 -8.06 14.77 11.01
N ASN A 93 -8.69 15.73 11.68
CA ASN A 93 -8.01 16.87 12.29
C ASN A 93 -7.78 16.58 13.78
N SER A 94 -6.58 16.90 14.25
CA SER A 94 -6.25 16.88 15.66
C SER A 94 -5.31 18.04 16.01
N THR A 95 -5.09 18.24 17.31
CA THR A 95 -4.12 19.22 17.79
C THR A 95 -3.33 18.62 18.94
N SER A 96 -2.04 18.90 19.00
CA SER A 96 -1.20 18.53 20.15
C SER A 96 -0.20 19.63 20.47
N LYS A 97 0.18 19.72 21.75
CA LYS A 97 1.39 20.42 22.16
C LYS A 97 2.61 19.59 21.77
N THR A 98 3.73 20.27 21.51
CA THR A 98 5.00 19.62 21.20
C THR A 98 6.09 20.19 22.11
N PRO A 99 7.21 19.48 22.32
CA PRO A 99 8.27 19.95 23.20
C PRO A 99 8.87 21.31 22.82
N VAL A 100 8.81 21.69 21.54
CA VAL A 100 9.40 22.94 21.02
C VAL A 100 8.41 24.11 20.95
N THR A 101 7.09 23.84 20.94
CA THR A 101 6.05 24.87 20.78
C THR A 101 5.46 25.33 22.12
N GLY A 102 5.89 24.71 23.22
CA GLY A 102 5.47 25.06 24.57
C GLY A 102 3.98 24.85 24.76
N ASN A 103 3.24 25.94 24.99
CA ASN A 103 1.79 25.89 25.20
C ASN A 103 0.95 26.10 23.93
N LYS A 104 1.59 26.27 22.77
CA LYS A 104 0.88 26.42 21.50
C LYS A 104 0.50 25.05 20.96
N ASP A 105 -0.80 24.86 20.74
CA ASP A 105 -1.32 23.71 20.02
C ASP A 105 -0.93 23.78 18.53
N ILE A 106 -0.36 22.68 18.04
CA ILE A 106 -0.03 22.49 16.63
C ILE A 106 -1.14 21.66 15.99
N PRO A 107 -1.71 22.10 14.86
CA PRO A 107 -2.67 21.29 14.11
C PRO A 107 -1.94 20.18 13.37
N PHE A 108 -2.54 19.00 13.39
CA PHE A 108 -2.15 17.85 12.58
C PHE A 108 -3.36 17.43 11.76
N VAL A 109 -3.19 17.29 10.45
CA VAL A 109 -4.27 16.98 9.51
C VAL A 109 -3.90 15.77 8.67
N ASN A 110 -4.46 14.62 9.03
CA ASN A 110 -4.35 13.42 8.21
C ASN A 110 -5.35 13.50 7.05
N LEU A 111 -4.89 13.18 5.84
CA LEU A 111 -5.76 12.99 4.67
C LEU A 111 -6.06 11.51 4.51
N ILE A 112 -7.34 11.20 4.40
CA ILE A 112 -7.85 9.86 4.14
C ILE A 112 -8.52 9.92 2.78
N ALA A 113 -8.04 9.12 1.82
CA ALA A 113 -8.73 8.94 0.55
C ALA A 113 -9.08 7.46 0.37
N TYR A 114 -10.28 7.14 -0.10
CA TYR A 114 -10.65 5.75 -0.34
C TYR A 114 -11.56 5.58 -1.54
N ARG A 115 -11.54 4.35 -2.07
CA ARG A 115 -12.41 3.93 -3.14
C ARG A 115 -12.91 2.52 -2.86
N ASP A 116 -14.23 2.40 -2.79
CA ASP A 116 -14.94 1.16 -2.53
C ASP A 116 -15.80 0.76 -3.74
N PRO A 117 -16.20 -0.52 -3.84
CA PRO A 117 -17.20 -0.93 -4.81
C PRO A 117 -18.47 -0.07 -4.69
N PRO A 118 -19.00 0.51 -5.79
CA PRO A 118 -20.07 1.52 -5.71
C PRO A 118 -21.40 1.04 -5.11
N TRP A 119 -21.62 -0.27 -5.01
CA TRP A 119 -22.80 -0.87 -4.39
C TRP A 119 -22.59 -1.25 -2.91
N SER A 120 -21.37 -1.14 -2.40
CA SER A 120 -21.07 -1.54 -1.02
C SER A 120 -21.65 -0.55 -0.02
N ASN A 121 -22.28 -1.07 1.02
CA ASN A 121 -22.74 -0.27 2.14
C ASN A 121 -21.58 0.08 3.08
N ILE A 122 -21.77 1.13 3.88
CA ILE A 122 -20.84 1.50 4.95
C ILE A 122 -20.62 0.30 5.86
N GLY A 123 -19.35 -0.03 6.12
CA GLY A 123 -18.95 -1.13 6.99
C GLY A 123 -18.96 -2.52 6.35
N GLU A 124 -19.24 -2.63 5.05
CA GLU A 124 -19.17 -3.90 4.31
C GLU A 124 -17.86 -4.11 3.53
N THR A 125 -17.12 -3.03 3.25
CA THR A 125 -15.88 -3.11 2.45
C THR A 125 -14.64 -3.19 3.33
N SER A 126 -13.77 -4.18 3.06
CA SER A 126 -12.38 -4.17 3.53
C SER A 126 -11.50 -3.33 2.62
N ARG A 127 -10.47 -2.69 3.17
CA ARG A 127 -9.58 -1.82 2.41
C ARG A 127 -8.12 -2.21 2.57
N LEU A 128 -7.46 -2.46 1.44
CA LEU A 128 -6.00 -2.39 1.38
C LEU A 128 -5.61 -0.94 1.66
N THR A 129 -4.83 -0.71 2.71
CA THR A 129 -4.50 0.64 3.15
C THR A 129 -3.03 0.93 2.82
N LEU A 130 -2.79 1.87 1.91
CA LEU A 130 -1.46 2.39 1.61
C LEU A 130 -1.23 3.63 2.48
N ALA A 131 -0.09 3.71 3.16
CA ALA A 131 0.21 4.82 4.05
C ALA A 131 1.64 5.34 3.82
N ALA A 132 1.78 6.65 3.99
CA ALA A 132 3.06 7.34 4.14
C ALA A 132 2.80 8.62 4.95
N HIS A 133 3.78 9.09 5.71
CA HIS A 133 3.70 10.42 6.29
C HIS A 133 4.08 11.48 5.25
N TYR A 134 3.39 12.62 5.29
CA TYR A 134 3.67 13.73 4.38
C TYR A 134 4.32 14.91 5.08
N ASP A 135 4.45 14.92 6.40
CA ASP A 135 5.20 15.97 7.05
C ASP A 135 6.70 15.86 6.74
N SER A 136 7.46 16.86 7.15
CA SER A 136 8.92 16.81 7.14
C SER A 136 9.43 17.24 8.50
N LYS A 137 10.53 16.64 8.95
CA LYS A 137 11.18 16.99 10.21
C LYS A 137 11.47 18.49 10.35
N LEU A 138 11.31 19.01 11.55
CA LEU A 138 11.61 20.42 11.88
C LEU A 138 13.11 20.75 11.72
N GLU A 139 13.99 19.84 12.15
CA GLU A 139 15.44 20.01 12.09
C GLU A 139 16.07 18.90 11.24
N PRO A 140 17.09 19.21 10.41
CA PRO A 140 17.73 20.52 10.27
C PRO A 140 16.84 21.56 9.56
N ALA A 141 16.96 22.84 9.92
CA ALA A 141 16.18 23.91 9.30
C ALA A 141 16.25 23.87 7.75
N GLY A 142 15.08 23.87 7.10
CA GLY A 142 14.96 23.76 5.65
C GLY A 142 15.00 22.33 5.11
N PHE A 143 15.05 21.32 5.98
CA PHE A 143 14.91 19.91 5.62
C PHE A 143 13.61 19.67 4.86
N ILE A 144 13.72 18.98 3.72
CA ILE A 144 12.56 18.62 2.91
C ILE A 144 12.24 17.13 3.01
N GLY A 145 13.13 16.27 3.50
CA GLY A 145 12.88 14.82 3.56
C GLY A 145 12.41 14.26 2.22
N ALA A 146 13.29 14.20 1.23
CA ALA A 146 12.95 13.72 -0.11
C ALA A 146 12.63 12.21 -0.08
N THR A 147 13.43 11.41 0.63
CA THR A 147 13.12 10.01 0.92
C THR A 147 12.10 9.84 2.05
N ASP A 148 11.90 10.90 2.83
CA ASP A 148 11.34 10.91 4.20
C ASP A 148 10.21 11.97 4.36
N SER A 149 9.01 11.78 3.81
CA SER A 149 8.56 10.73 2.90
C SER A 149 7.91 11.29 1.62
N ALA A 150 8.58 12.27 0.99
CA ALA A 150 8.08 12.88 -0.25
C ALA A 150 7.95 11.87 -1.42
N ALA A 151 8.98 11.05 -1.63
CA ALA A 151 8.96 10.00 -2.64
C ALA A 151 7.91 8.91 -2.35
N PRO A 152 7.79 8.34 -1.12
CA PRO A 152 6.67 7.48 -0.74
C PRO A 152 5.28 8.05 -1.06
N CYS A 153 5.03 9.32 -0.74
CA CYS A 153 3.75 9.98 -1.07
C CYS A 153 3.49 9.97 -2.59
N ALA A 154 4.48 10.36 -3.40
CA ALA A 154 4.35 10.38 -4.86
C ALA A 154 4.18 8.97 -5.46
N ILE A 155 4.87 7.96 -4.90
CA ILE A 155 4.74 6.54 -5.27
C ILE A 155 3.31 6.05 -5.06
N ILE A 156 2.69 6.37 -3.92
CA ILE A 156 1.30 6.02 -3.63
C ILE A 156 0.35 6.71 -4.62
N MET A 157 0.50 8.02 -4.83
CA MET A 157 -0.31 8.80 -5.78
C MET A 157 -0.27 8.18 -7.19
N HIS A 158 0.93 7.85 -7.70
CA HIS A 158 1.06 7.21 -9.01
C HIS A 158 0.32 5.87 -9.05
N SER A 159 0.48 5.06 -8.00
CA SER A 159 -0.07 3.70 -7.96
C SER A 159 -1.59 3.71 -7.99
N VAL A 160 -2.22 4.55 -7.17
CA VAL A 160 -3.69 4.62 -7.13
C VAL A 160 -4.29 5.21 -8.39
N ARG A 161 -3.63 6.19 -9.02
CA ARG A 161 -4.05 6.69 -10.33
C ARG A 161 -3.93 5.63 -11.43
N SER A 162 -2.89 4.79 -11.36
CA SER A 162 -2.61 3.79 -12.38
C SER A 162 -3.61 2.64 -12.40
N ILE A 163 -4.26 2.34 -11.27
CA ILE A 163 -5.27 1.28 -11.17
C ILE A 163 -6.71 1.78 -11.31
N ASP A 164 -6.94 3.10 -11.27
CA ASP A 164 -8.26 3.70 -11.12
C ASP A 164 -9.24 3.29 -12.23
N ALA A 165 -8.82 3.40 -13.50
CA ALA A 165 -9.64 3.00 -14.63
C ALA A 165 -9.95 1.49 -14.63
N ALA A 166 -9.02 0.67 -14.13
CA ALA A 166 -9.22 -0.78 -14.02
C ALA A 166 -10.22 -1.13 -12.92
N LEU A 167 -10.22 -0.41 -11.79
CA LEU A 167 -11.26 -0.55 -10.76
C LEU A 167 -12.65 -0.19 -11.30
N THR A 168 -12.77 0.91 -12.04
CA THR A 168 -14.03 1.31 -12.69
C THR A 168 -14.56 0.18 -13.57
N LYS A 169 -13.73 -0.33 -14.48
CA LYS A 169 -14.10 -1.42 -15.39
C LYS A 169 -14.51 -2.69 -14.63
N LYS A 170 -13.74 -3.08 -13.61
CA LYS A 170 -14.02 -4.25 -12.77
C LYS A 170 -15.42 -4.13 -12.16
N TRP A 171 -15.68 -3.03 -11.50
CA TRP A 171 -16.92 -2.85 -10.76
C TRP A 171 -18.13 -2.64 -11.69
N ASP A 172 -17.97 -1.98 -12.83
CA ASP A 172 -19.05 -1.89 -13.82
C ASP A 172 -19.38 -3.26 -14.43
N ALA A 173 -18.38 -4.13 -14.65
CA ALA A 173 -18.62 -5.51 -15.10
C ALA A 173 -19.35 -6.34 -14.03
N MET A 174 -19.02 -6.16 -12.75
CA MET A 174 -19.67 -6.86 -11.62
C MET A 174 -21.12 -6.44 -11.42
N LYS A 175 -21.46 -5.15 -11.57
CA LYS A 175 -22.87 -4.68 -11.51
C LYS A 175 -23.78 -5.42 -12.51
N GLY A 176 -23.22 -5.85 -13.65
CA GLY A 176 -23.96 -6.58 -14.68
C GLY A 176 -24.25 -8.05 -14.34
N ASN A 177 -23.68 -8.60 -13.26
CA ASN A 177 -23.81 -10.02 -12.92
C ASN A 177 -24.06 -10.26 -11.41
N PRO A 178 -25.33 -10.30 -10.96
CA PRO A 178 -25.71 -10.43 -9.54
C PRO A 178 -25.33 -11.75 -8.86
N SER A 179 -24.73 -12.72 -9.56
CA SER A 179 -24.34 -14.01 -8.98
C SER A 179 -23.05 -13.97 -8.14
N HIS A 180 -22.40 -12.81 -8.02
CA HIS A 180 -21.17 -12.60 -7.26
C HIS A 180 -21.44 -11.79 -5.99
N GLU A 181 -22.10 -12.42 -5.02
CA GLU A 181 -22.25 -11.91 -3.64
C GLU A 181 -21.34 -12.69 -2.68
N SER A 182 -20.04 -12.72 -2.95
CA SER A 182 -19.04 -13.18 -1.99
C SER A 182 -18.55 -12.01 -1.12
N LEU A 183 -18.12 -12.29 0.11
CA LEU A 183 -17.37 -11.30 0.91
C LEU A 183 -16.09 -10.84 0.19
N LEU A 184 -15.54 -11.66 -0.70
CA LEU A 184 -14.37 -11.33 -1.54
C LEU A 184 -14.66 -10.23 -2.58
N ASP A 185 -15.94 -9.97 -2.87
CA ASP A 185 -16.40 -8.96 -3.83
C ASP A 185 -16.46 -7.55 -3.21
N HIS A 186 -16.25 -7.44 -1.89
CA HIS A 186 -16.29 -6.20 -1.11
C HIS A 186 -14.88 -5.76 -0.68
N ARG A 187 -13.98 -5.63 -1.65
CA ARG A 187 -12.61 -5.10 -1.46
C ARG A 187 -12.47 -3.73 -2.11
N GLY A 188 -12.05 -2.77 -1.31
CA GLY A 188 -11.68 -1.42 -1.70
C GLY A 188 -10.21 -1.14 -1.42
N ILE A 189 -9.85 0.13 -1.59
CA ILE A 189 -8.51 0.64 -1.34
C ILE A 189 -8.61 1.96 -0.58
N GLN A 190 -7.65 2.18 0.32
CA GLN A 190 -7.51 3.38 1.13
C GLN A 190 -6.08 3.90 1.02
N VAL A 191 -5.95 5.21 1.03
CA VAL A 191 -4.70 5.95 1.17
C VAL A 191 -4.78 6.78 2.43
N LEU A 192 -3.74 6.70 3.26
CA LEU A 192 -3.54 7.55 4.42
C LEU A 192 -2.26 8.37 4.20
N LEU A 193 -2.41 9.68 4.07
CA LEU A 193 -1.28 10.62 4.09
C LEU A 193 -1.26 11.26 5.48
N LEU A 194 -0.30 10.80 6.29
CA LEU A 194 -0.25 11.04 7.72
C LEU A 194 0.56 12.30 8.04
N ASP A 195 0.12 13.06 9.05
CA ASP A 195 0.79 14.30 9.47
C ASP A 195 1.46 14.11 10.84
N GLY A 196 2.62 14.73 11.04
CA GLY A 196 3.35 14.68 12.29
C GLY A 196 3.81 13.28 12.70
N GLU A 197 4.36 12.49 11.78
CA GLU A 197 5.14 11.30 12.15
C GLU A 197 6.33 11.72 13.02
N GLU A 198 6.98 12.81 12.61
CA GLU A 198 8.28 13.19 13.12
C GLU A 198 8.24 13.76 14.53
N ALA A 199 9.31 13.46 15.27
CA ALA A 199 9.58 14.11 16.54
C ALA A 199 9.95 15.58 16.33
N PHE A 200 9.35 16.48 17.11
CA PHE A 200 9.72 17.91 17.09
C PHE A 200 11.04 18.17 17.80
N ALA A 201 11.39 17.36 18.80
CA ALA A 201 12.66 17.46 19.52
C ALA A 201 13.39 16.11 19.59
N SER A 202 12.76 15.09 20.17
CA SER A 202 13.39 13.80 20.38
C SER A 202 12.35 12.70 20.37
N TRP A 203 12.63 11.64 19.60
CA TRP A 203 11.72 10.53 19.45
C TRP A 203 11.37 9.88 20.80
N THR A 204 10.10 9.98 21.19
CA THR A 204 9.53 9.38 22.40
C THR A 204 8.06 9.02 22.13
N ASP A 205 7.45 8.20 22.98
CA ASP A 205 6.03 7.82 22.85
C ASP A 205 5.04 9.02 22.77
N THR A 206 5.47 10.21 23.22
CA THR A 206 4.66 11.44 23.21
C THR A 206 5.16 12.52 22.26
N ASP A 207 6.38 12.38 21.73
CA ASP A 207 6.98 13.29 20.74
C ASP A 207 7.35 12.51 19.48
N SER A 208 6.34 11.89 18.89
CA SER A 208 6.30 11.29 17.55
C SER A 208 4.87 10.81 17.27
N LEU A 209 4.63 10.40 16.03
CA LEU A 209 3.42 9.68 15.63
C LEU A 209 2.13 10.43 15.98
N TYR A 210 2.14 11.76 15.92
CA TYR A 210 1.02 12.60 16.36
C TYR A 210 -0.24 12.28 15.57
N GLY A 211 -0.14 12.31 14.23
CA GLY A 211 -1.26 12.02 13.34
C GLY A 211 -1.70 10.57 13.43
N SER A 212 -0.78 9.60 13.31
CA SER A 212 -1.15 8.18 13.33
C SER A 212 -1.72 7.71 14.67
N ARG A 213 -1.23 8.22 15.81
CA ARG A 213 -1.83 7.92 17.13
C ARG A 213 -3.27 8.41 17.20
N SER A 214 -3.51 9.66 16.80
CA SER A 214 -4.85 10.26 16.81
C SER A 214 -5.80 9.58 15.82
N LEU A 215 -5.32 9.27 14.62
CA LEU A 215 -6.13 8.62 13.60
C LEU A 215 -6.50 7.18 13.97
N ALA A 216 -5.55 6.38 14.45
CA ALA A 216 -5.84 5.00 14.83
C ALA A 216 -6.87 4.93 15.98
N GLU A 217 -6.82 5.87 16.93
CA GLU A 217 -7.83 6.02 17.98
C GLU A 217 -9.19 6.42 17.39
N ALA A 218 -9.25 7.47 16.57
CA ALA A 218 -10.48 7.93 15.94
C ALA A 218 -11.15 6.84 15.07
N MET A 219 -10.35 6.07 14.32
CA MET A 219 -10.82 4.95 13.50
C MET A 219 -11.31 3.76 14.33
N GLU A 220 -10.81 3.57 15.55
CA GLU A 220 -11.29 2.54 16.48
C GLU A 220 -12.63 2.95 17.12
N GLU A 221 -12.74 4.22 17.50
CA GLU A 221 -13.91 4.79 18.20
C GLU A 221 -15.09 5.11 17.26
N THR A 222 -14.86 5.20 15.96
CA THR A 222 -15.92 5.37 14.97
C THR A 222 -16.59 4.04 14.66
N PHE A 223 -17.76 3.79 15.24
CA PHE A 223 -18.51 2.55 15.01
C PHE A 223 -19.31 2.63 13.71
N TYR A 224 -19.20 1.60 12.88
CA TYR A 224 -20.14 1.36 11.78
C TYR A 224 -21.50 0.90 12.33
N PRO A 225 -22.58 0.93 11.52
CA PRO A 225 -23.88 0.41 11.93
C PRO A 225 -23.79 -1.01 12.53
N ALA A 226 -24.65 -1.34 13.48
CA ALA A 226 -24.59 -2.62 14.21
C ALA A 226 -24.74 -3.87 13.31
N THR A 227 -25.30 -3.71 12.12
CA THR A 227 -25.47 -4.78 11.12
C THR A 227 -24.27 -4.95 10.20
N SER A 228 -23.20 -4.17 10.38
CA SER A 228 -22.06 -4.15 9.46
C SER A 228 -21.16 -5.37 9.62
N THR A 229 -20.51 -5.79 8.54
CA THR A 229 -19.46 -6.82 8.57
C THR A 229 -18.25 -6.39 9.43
N TYR A 230 -17.77 -5.16 9.25
CA TYR A 230 -16.69 -4.58 10.04
C TYR A 230 -17.26 -3.71 11.17
N LYS A 231 -16.59 -3.72 12.33
CA LYS A 231 -17.02 -2.96 13.52
C LYS A 231 -16.78 -1.46 13.38
N SER A 232 -15.65 -1.11 12.76
CA SER A 232 -15.14 0.26 12.64
C SER A 232 -14.24 0.39 11.41
N PRO A 233 -13.91 1.62 10.97
CA PRO A 233 -12.92 1.85 9.92
C PRO A 233 -11.58 1.16 10.18
N LEU A 234 -11.14 1.12 11.44
CA LEU A 234 -9.90 0.42 11.81
C LEU A 234 -9.98 -1.08 11.49
N SER A 235 -11.07 -1.74 11.87
CA SER A 235 -11.25 -3.17 11.63
C SER A 235 -11.46 -3.53 10.15
N ALA A 236 -11.78 -2.55 9.30
CA ALA A 236 -11.91 -2.72 7.87
C ALA A 236 -10.55 -2.70 7.13
N ILE A 237 -9.45 -2.33 7.79
CA ILE A 237 -8.12 -2.37 7.20
C ILE A 237 -7.71 -3.85 7.04
N SER A 238 -7.61 -4.32 5.79
CA SER A 238 -7.22 -5.70 5.51
C SER A 238 -5.71 -5.92 5.62
N LEU A 239 -4.93 -4.90 5.25
CA LEU A 239 -3.48 -4.84 5.35
C LEU A 239 -3.07 -3.36 5.32
N PHE A 240 -2.22 -2.96 6.26
CA PHE A 240 -1.63 -1.64 6.31
C PHE A 240 -0.23 -1.68 5.71
N VAL A 241 -0.09 -1.17 4.48
CA VAL A 241 1.18 -1.10 3.74
C VAL A 241 1.78 0.28 3.96
N LEU A 242 2.76 0.37 4.85
CA LEU A 242 3.44 1.62 5.18
C LEU A 242 4.71 1.77 4.35
N LEU A 243 4.82 2.86 3.59
CA LEU A 243 6.01 3.20 2.83
C LEU A 243 6.76 4.32 3.55
N ASP A 244 8.03 4.08 3.84
CA ASP A 244 8.89 5.06 4.49
C ASP A 244 10.36 4.91 4.03
N LEU A 245 11.08 6.02 4.01
CA LEU A 245 12.51 6.12 3.65
C LEU A 245 12.85 5.47 2.29
N LEU A 246 12.02 5.68 1.28
CA LEU A 246 12.23 5.16 -0.08
C LEU A 246 12.73 6.26 -1.02
N GLY A 247 13.73 5.94 -1.84
CA GLY A 247 14.21 6.82 -2.91
C GLY A 247 15.72 6.84 -3.11
N GLU A 248 16.50 6.30 -2.17
CA GLU A 248 17.92 5.99 -2.44
C GLU A 248 18.03 4.75 -3.33
N LYS A 249 19.11 4.70 -4.12
CA LYS A 249 19.47 3.58 -4.99
C LYS A 249 19.72 2.30 -4.18
N ASP A 250 19.28 1.17 -4.73
CA ASP A 250 19.56 -0.19 -4.21
C ASP A 250 19.17 -0.39 -2.72
N PRO A 251 17.91 -0.09 -2.33
CA PRO A 251 17.45 -0.30 -0.95
C PRO A 251 17.52 -1.79 -0.58
N ARG A 252 17.65 -2.05 0.73
CA ARG A 252 17.54 -3.41 1.28
C ARG A 252 16.29 -3.46 2.14
N MET A 253 15.30 -4.22 1.70
CA MET A 253 13.98 -4.29 2.29
C MET A 253 13.82 -5.58 3.12
N PRO A 254 13.91 -5.53 4.47
CA PRO A 254 13.71 -6.71 5.32
C PRO A 254 12.22 -7.04 5.48
N SER A 255 11.93 -8.28 5.91
CA SER A 255 10.57 -8.64 6.33
C SER A 255 10.44 -8.53 7.84
N TYR A 256 9.63 -7.57 8.31
CA TYR A 256 9.53 -7.26 9.74
C TYR A 256 8.55 -8.15 10.52
N PHE A 257 7.44 -8.55 9.89
CA PHE A 257 6.35 -9.24 10.58
C PHE A 257 6.08 -10.63 10.00
N LYS A 258 5.89 -11.61 10.90
CA LYS A 258 5.61 -13.00 10.50
C LYS A 258 4.23 -13.14 9.87
N THR A 259 3.22 -12.45 10.41
CA THR A 259 1.82 -12.57 10.02
C THR A 259 1.56 -12.06 8.60
N THR A 260 2.35 -11.08 8.13
CA THR A 260 2.27 -10.51 6.78
C THR A 260 3.44 -10.91 5.87
N HIS A 261 4.28 -11.86 6.30
CA HIS A 261 5.42 -12.31 5.50
C HIS A 261 5.01 -12.87 4.14
N TRP A 262 3.81 -13.45 4.04
CA TRP A 262 3.26 -13.91 2.77
C TRP A 262 3.07 -12.76 1.76
N ALA A 263 2.64 -11.57 2.21
CA ALA A 263 2.48 -10.40 1.37
C ALA A 263 3.84 -9.84 0.93
N TYR A 264 4.82 -9.85 1.84
CA TYR A 264 6.22 -9.56 1.54
C TYR A 264 6.77 -10.49 0.45
N LYS A 265 6.53 -11.80 0.54
CA LYS A 265 6.96 -12.78 -0.48
C LYS A 265 6.31 -12.51 -1.84
N ASN A 266 5.05 -12.09 -1.86
CA ASN A 266 4.38 -11.72 -3.10
C ASN A 266 5.02 -10.49 -3.75
N MET A 267 5.37 -9.45 -2.98
CA MET A 267 6.14 -8.32 -3.50
C MET A 267 7.54 -8.73 -3.99
N ALA A 268 8.24 -9.62 -3.27
CA ALA A 268 9.55 -10.14 -3.68
C ALA A 268 9.47 -10.93 -5.01
N SER A 269 8.40 -11.72 -5.18
CA SER A 269 8.11 -12.43 -6.43
C SER A 269 7.85 -11.45 -7.58
N LEU A 270 7.03 -10.41 -7.34
CA LEU A 270 6.80 -9.35 -8.31
C LEU A 270 8.07 -8.60 -8.70
N GLU A 271 8.94 -8.27 -7.74
CA GLU A 271 10.24 -7.66 -8.02
C GLU A 271 11.04 -8.52 -8.99
N THR A 272 11.16 -9.82 -8.67
CA THR A 272 11.90 -10.79 -9.50
C THR A 272 11.33 -10.84 -10.92
N ARG A 273 10.00 -10.95 -11.05
CA ARG A 273 9.32 -11.02 -12.35
C ARG A 273 9.49 -9.74 -13.16
N LEU A 274 9.30 -8.57 -12.55
CA LEU A 274 9.46 -7.28 -13.22
C LEU A 274 10.90 -7.06 -13.71
N ARG A 275 11.90 -7.46 -12.92
CA ARG A 275 13.31 -7.44 -13.34
C ARG A 275 13.59 -8.40 -14.50
N GLN A 276 13.08 -9.63 -14.44
CA GLN A 276 13.20 -10.61 -15.54
C GLN A 276 12.57 -10.11 -16.85
N LEU A 277 11.47 -9.36 -16.74
CA LEU A 277 10.77 -8.75 -17.87
C LEU A 277 11.42 -7.43 -18.34
N GLY A 278 12.54 -7.01 -17.74
CA GLY A 278 13.25 -5.77 -18.07
C GLY A 278 12.45 -4.51 -17.75
N GLN A 279 11.52 -4.58 -16.80
CA GLN A 279 10.63 -3.46 -16.44
C GLN A 279 11.25 -2.54 -15.37
N PHE A 280 12.39 -2.89 -14.78
CA PHE A 280 13.08 -2.06 -13.80
C PHE A 280 14.18 -1.23 -14.46
N LYS A 281 14.03 0.09 -14.43
CA LYS A 281 15.01 1.05 -14.96
C LYS A 281 16.26 1.14 -14.11
N SER A 282 16.13 1.01 -12.79
CA SER A 282 17.24 1.11 -11.82
C SER A 282 18.28 0.00 -11.96
N ALA A 283 17.92 -1.11 -12.62
CA ALA A 283 18.80 -2.25 -12.85
C ALA A 283 18.66 -2.82 -14.27
N PRO A 284 19.06 -2.07 -15.32
CA PRO A 284 18.81 -2.44 -16.71
C PRO A 284 19.63 -3.65 -17.18
N SER A 285 20.67 -4.04 -16.41
CA SER A 285 21.54 -5.18 -16.69
C SER A 285 21.35 -6.34 -15.70
N TRP A 286 20.26 -6.33 -14.92
CA TRP A 286 19.98 -7.34 -13.92
C TRP A 286 19.88 -8.75 -14.54
N LYS A 287 20.45 -9.74 -13.86
CA LYS A 287 20.42 -11.16 -14.23
C LYS A 287 19.91 -11.99 -13.07
N ASN A 288 19.40 -13.18 -13.37
CA ASN A 288 18.96 -14.11 -12.33
C ASN A 288 20.11 -14.43 -11.38
N GLY A 289 19.91 -14.18 -10.09
CA GLY A 289 20.93 -14.31 -9.04
C GLY A 289 21.60 -12.99 -8.62
N ASP A 290 21.38 -11.89 -9.35
CA ASP A 290 21.78 -10.56 -8.89
C ASP A 290 20.94 -10.13 -7.68
N GLN A 291 21.46 -9.17 -6.92
CA GLN A 291 20.81 -8.69 -5.70
C GLN A 291 19.41 -8.14 -5.97
N LEU A 292 18.47 -8.55 -5.11
CA LEU A 292 17.11 -8.02 -5.02
C LEU A 292 17.00 -7.05 -3.85
N TRP A 293 15.98 -6.19 -3.87
CA TRP A 293 15.64 -5.33 -2.74
C TRP A 293 15.05 -6.15 -1.61
N PHE A 294 14.16 -7.12 -1.91
CA PHE A 294 13.52 -7.96 -0.91
C PHE A 294 14.45 -9.11 -0.48
N VAL A 295 15.27 -8.86 0.54
CA VAL A 295 16.36 -9.73 0.98
C VAL A 295 15.94 -10.91 1.88
N ASP A 296 14.70 -10.94 2.36
CA ASP A 296 14.23 -11.84 3.41
C ASP A 296 13.17 -12.84 2.91
N SER A 297 13.06 -13.13 1.59
CA SER A 297 11.96 -13.97 1.04
C SER A 297 11.90 -15.41 1.59
N GLU A 298 13.04 -15.91 2.08
CA GLU A 298 13.21 -17.25 2.67
C GLU A 298 13.35 -17.20 4.20
N LYS A 299 12.92 -16.11 4.84
CA LYS A 299 13.04 -15.91 6.29
C LYS A 299 12.00 -16.69 7.06
N GLU A 300 12.47 -17.57 7.93
CA GLU A 300 11.61 -18.37 8.83
C GLU A 300 11.56 -17.83 10.28
N THR A 301 12.60 -17.08 10.67
CA THR A 301 12.75 -16.57 12.04
C THR A 301 12.55 -15.06 12.08
N PHE A 302 11.68 -14.61 12.98
CA PHE A 302 11.31 -13.21 13.13
C PHE A 302 11.73 -12.69 14.51
N PHE A 303 12.24 -11.47 14.52
CA PHE A 303 12.61 -10.74 15.73
C PHE A 303 11.88 -9.39 15.71
N PRO A 304 11.62 -8.79 16.88
CA PRO A 304 11.07 -7.44 16.94
C PRO A 304 11.93 -6.47 16.10
N SER A 305 11.29 -5.75 15.18
CA SER A 305 11.94 -4.76 14.31
C SER A 305 12.72 -3.71 15.10
N GLY A 306 12.10 -3.20 16.17
CA GLY A 306 12.63 -2.08 16.96
C GLY A 306 12.48 -0.72 16.28
N ILE A 307 11.98 -0.67 15.04
CA ILE A 307 11.67 0.58 14.33
C ILE A 307 10.31 1.09 14.79
N GLY A 308 10.28 2.28 15.39
CA GLY A 308 9.05 3.01 15.67
C GLY A 308 8.70 3.86 14.44
N ASP A 309 7.45 3.78 14.00
CA ASP A 309 6.92 4.47 12.82
C ASP A 309 5.37 4.43 12.91
N ASP A 310 4.67 5.06 11.98
CA ASP A 310 3.23 5.28 11.92
C ASP A 310 2.37 4.01 11.97
N HIS A 311 2.95 2.84 11.71
CA HIS A 311 2.24 1.56 11.86
C HIS A 311 1.97 1.20 13.33
N ILE A 312 2.76 1.72 14.28
CA ILE A 312 2.72 1.29 15.69
C ILE A 312 1.32 1.46 16.32
N PRO A 313 0.61 2.60 16.18
CA PRO A 313 -0.71 2.78 16.78
C PRO A 313 -1.79 1.87 16.18
N PHE A 314 -1.67 1.51 14.89
CA PHE A 314 -2.56 0.58 14.20
C PHE A 314 -2.28 -0.88 14.61
N MET A 315 -1.00 -1.26 14.63
CA MET A 315 -0.55 -2.59 15.05
C MET A 315 -0.95 -2.90 16.49
N LYS A 316 -0.81 -1.93 17.40
CA LYS A 316 -1.24 -2.07 18.81
C LYS A 316 -2.74 -2.37 18.94
N ARG A 317 -3.54 -2.04 17.93
CA ARG A 317 -4.99 -2.28 17.85
C ARG A 317 -5.36 -3.48 16.96
N GLY A 318 -4.37 -4.30 16.57
CA GLY A 318 -4.58 -5.56 15.87
C GLY A 318 -4.61 -5.46 14.34
N VAL A 319 -4.20 -4.33 13.76
CA VAL A 319 -4.07 -4.20 12.30
C VAL A 319 -2.81 -4.93 11.81
N GLU A 320 -2.95 -5.71 10.74
CA GLU A 320 -1.83 -6.38 10.07
C GLU A 320 -0.99 -5.40 9.26
N ILE A 321 0.33 -5.45 9.42
CA ILE A 321 1.27 -4.45 8.87
C ILE A 321 2.22 -5.08 7.85
N LEU A 322 2.33 -4.46 6.67
CA LEU A 322 3.47 -4.63 5.77
C LEU A 322 4.29 -3.33 5.77
N HIS A 323 5.41 -3.34 6.49
CA HIS A 323 6.26 -2.15 6.64
C HIS A 323 7.36 -2.16 5.59
N LEU A 324 7.26 -1.26 4.63
CA LEU A 324 8.20 -1.05 3.54
C LEU A 324 9.15 0.09 3.89
N ILE A 325 10.11 -0.21 4.77
CA ILE A 325 11.21 0.67 5.16
C ILE A 325 12.54 -0.06 4.97
N THR A 326 13.55 0.61 4.42
CA THR A 326 14.86 -0.01 4.17
C THR A 326 15.65 -0.23 5.47
N SER A 327 16.50 -1.25 5.53
CA SER A 327 17.52 -1.42 6.58
C SER A 327 18.87 -1.84 6.00
N PRO A 328 19.92 -1.01 6.14
CA PRO A 328 19.96 0.27 6.86
C PRO A 328 19.10 1.37 6.22
N PHE A 329 18.80 2.42 7.00
CA PHE A 329 18.15 3.65 6.51
C PHE A 329 19.02 4.33 5.44
N PRO A 330 18.42 5.18 4.58
CA PRO A 330 19.16 5.94 3.59
C PRO A 330 20.31 6.73 4.23
N LYS A 331 21.43 6.85 3.52
CA LYS A 331 22.62 7.57 4.03
C LYS A 331 22.32 9.03 4.31
N VAL A 332 21.31 9.58 3.64
CA VAL A 332 20.84 10.96 3.77
C VAL A 332 19.83 11.17 4.90
N TRP A 333 19.32 10.11 5.53
CA TRP A 333 18.29 10.18 6.56
C TRP A 333 18.60 11.21 7.66
N HIS A 334 17.61 12.07 7.95
CA HIS A 334 17.68 13.20 8.88
C HIS A 334 18.84 14.20 8.63
N LYS A 335 19.38 14.27 7.40
CA LYS A 335 20.37 15.27 7.00
C LYS A 335 19.77 16.21 5.97
N ILE A 336 20.28 17.43 5.92
CA ILE A 336 19.85 18.42 4.91
C ILE A 336 20.08 17.95 3.46
N THR A 337 20.93 16.93 3.28
CA THR A 337 21.19 16.27 2.00
C THR A 337 20.11 15.28 1.59
N ASP A 338 19.10 15.00 2.42
CA ASP A 338 17.88 14.32 1.96
C ASP A 338 17.03 15.30 1.13
N ASP A 339 17.60 15.67 0.00
CA ASP A 339 17.07 16.62 -0.97
C ASP A 339 16.71 15.89 -2.28
N ALA A 340 16.03 16.61 -3.17
CA ALA A 340 15.56 16.05 -4.41
C ALA A 340 16.67 15.50 -5.33
N LYS A 341 17.90 16.01 -5.22
CA LYS A 341 19.02 15.61 -6.08
C LYS A 341 19.65 14.29 -5.66
N HIS A 342 19.39 13.83 -4.43
CA HIS A 342 19.88 12.57 -3.91
C HIS A 342 18.89 11.41 -4.12
N LEU A 343 17.70 11.69 -4.65
CA LEU A 343 16.79 10.66 -5.12
C LEU A 343 17.36 9.96 -6.37
N ASP A 344 17.37 8.63 -6.36
CA ASP A 344 17.54 7.82 -7.55
C ASP A 344 16.16 7.66 -8.21
N LEU A 345 15.85 8.54 -9.16
CA LEU A 345 14.51 8.60 -9.77
C LEU A 345 14.13 7.29 -10.49
N GLU A 346 15.10 6.55 -11.02
CA GLU A 346 14.84 5.22 -11.59
C GLU A 346 14.35 4.24 -10.53
N THR A 347 14.94 4.27 -9.33
CA THR A 347 14.49 3.47 -8.18
C THR A 347 13.11 3.92 -7.69
N VAL A 348 12.84 5.23 -7.62
CA VAL A 348 11.51 5.76 -7.26
C VAL A 348 10.44 5.31 -8.26
N GLU A 349 10.73 5.37 -9.57
CA GLU A 349 9.84 4.88 -10.61
C GLU A 349 9.55 3.38 -10.47
N ASP A 350 10.59 2.59 -10.22
CA ASP A 350 10.48 1.13 -10.11
C ASP A 350 9.70 0.72 -8.86
N TRP A 351 9.85 1.43 -7.74
CA TRP A 351 8.98 1.27 -6.56
C TRP A 351 7.51 1.54 -6.88
N SER A 352 7.22 2.60 -7.64
CA SER A 352 5.84 2.90 -8.06
C SER A 352 5.26 1.82 -8.96
N THR A 353 6.09 1.22 -9.83
CA THR A 353 5.68 0.11 -10.70
C THR A 353 5.41 -1.16 -9.88
N LEU A 354 6.28 -1.47 -8.92
CA LEU A 354 6.13 -2.61 -8.02
C LEU A 354 4.88 -2.48 -7.14
N LEU A 355 4.67 -1.30 -6.54
CA LEU A 355 3.48 -1.06 -5.71
C LEU A 355 2.20 -1.14 -6.55
N THR A 356 2.20 -0.56 -7.76
CA THR A 356 1.06 -0.68 -8.69
C THR A 356 0.74 -2.14 -9.02
N ALA A 357 1.78 -2.95 -9.30
CA ALA A 357 1.62 -4.39 -9.57
C ALA A 357 1.01 -5.13 -8.38
N PHE A 358 1.56 -4.89 -7.17
CA PHE A 358 1.09 -5.52 -5.94
C PHE A 358 -0.36 -5.17 -5.63
N VAL A 359 -0.74 -3.89 -5.76
CA VAL A 359 -2.12 -3.43 -5.56
C VAL A 359 -3.05 -4.05 -6.61
N ALA A 360 -2.60 -4.16 -7.86
CA ALA A 360 -3.39 -4.78 -8.92
C ALA A 360 -3.58 -6.30 -8.73
N GLU A 361 -2.59 -7.02 -8.21
CA GLU A 361 -2.74 -8.42 -7.79
C GLU A 361 -3.70 -8.54 -6.59
N TRP A 362 -3.58 -7.66 -5.61
CA TRP A 362 -4.45 -7.64 -4.42
C TRP A 362 -5.94 -7.41 -4.76
N LEU A 363 -6.19 -6.49 -5.69
CA LEU A 363 -7.52 -6.11 -6.15
C LEU A 363 -7.97 -6.92 -7.37
N GLU A 364 -7.19 -7.91 -7.81
CA GLU A 364 -7.46 -8.83 -8.91
C GLU A 364 -7.90 -8.10 -10.19
N LEU A 365 -6.99 -7.29 -10.75
CA LEU A 365 -7.24 -6.39 -11.88
C LEU A 365 -6.69 -6.88 -13.22
N GLU A 366 -6.27 -8.15 -13.32
CA GLU A 366 -5.64 -8.75 -14.51
C GLU A 366 -6.38 -8.44 -15.82
N ASP A 367 -7.69 -8.65 -15.86
CA ASP A 367 -8.48 -8.49 -17.08
C ASP A 367 -8.93 -7.04 -17.35
N MET A 368 -8.63 -6.13 -16.42
CA MET A 368 -9.10 -4.73 -16.48
C MET A 368 -7.97 -3.75 -16.80
N LEU A 369 -6.74 -4.15 -16.52
CA LEU A 369 -5.53 -3.42 -16.92
C LEU A 369 -5.27 -3.53 -18.43
N PRO A 370 -4.61 -2.51 -19.04
CA PRO A 370 -4.17 -2.60 -20.42
C PRO A 370 -3.26 -3.83 -20.64
N LYS A 371 -3.41 -4.51 -21.78
CA LYS A 371 -2.52 -5.60 -22.20
C LYS A 371 -1.63 -5.12 -23.35
N HIS A 372 -0.36 -5.54 -23.37
CA HIS A 372 0.62 -5.13 -24.37
C HIS A 372 0.19 -5.62 -25.75
N GLU A 373 0.22 -4.75 -26.77
CA GLU A 373 -0.08 -5.15 -28.15
C GLU A 373 0.88 -6.28 -28.57
N GLY A 374 0.34 -7.50 -28.73
CA GLY A 374 1.12 -8.71 -28.97
C GLY A 374 0.77 -9.88 -28.04
N SER A 375 0.06 -9.67 -26.93
CA SER A 375 -0.54 -10.76 -26.16
C SER A 375 -1.79 -11.27 -26.88
N VAL A 376 -1.62 -12.29 -27.71
CA VAL A 376 -2.76 -13.12 -28.14
C VAL A 376 -3.39 -13.70 -26.87
N PRO A 377 -4.72 -13.61 -26.68
CA PRO A 377 -5.36 -14.35 -25.60
C PRO A 377 -5.03 -15.82 -25.82
N GLU A 378 -4.42 -16.47 -24.83
CA GLU A 378 -4.25 -17.92 -24.86
C GLU A 378 -5.64 -18.52 -24.74
N ASN A 379 -6.27 -18.69 -25.91
CA ASN A 379 -7.69 -18.91 -26.02
C ASN A 379 -8.01 -20.30 -25.48
N GLU A 380 -8.95 -20.30 -24.55
CA GLU A 380 -9.94 -21.33 -24.27
C GLU A 380 -9.76 -22.64 -25.04
N SER A 381 -9.48 -23.69 -24.27
CA SER A 381 -9.91 -25.06 -24.51
C SER A 381 -10.46 -25.34 -25.90
N ARG A 382 -9.64 -25.89 -26.81
CA ARG A 382 -10.16 -26.77 -27.85
C ARG A 382 -10.67 -28.06 -27.20
N LYS A 383 -11.86 -27.97 -26.62
CA LYS A 383 -12.81 -29.08 -26.62
C LYS A 383 -13.72 -28.88 -27.83
N THR A 384 -13.42 -29.62 -28.89
CA THR A 384 -14.46 -30.13 -29.77
C THR A 384 -14.08 -31.56 -30.15
N GLU A 385 -14.97 -32.44 -29.72
CA GLU A 385 -15.06 -33.86 -29.99
C GLU A 385 -15.23 -34.13 -31.50
N LEU A 386 -14.58 -35.16 -32.02
CA LEU A 386 -15.17 -36.42 -32.52
C LEU A 386 -14.10 -37.28 -33.19
#